data_AF-E1X4T9-F1
#
_entry.id   AF-E1X4T9-F1
#
_cell.length_a   1.000
_cell.length_b   1.000
_cell.length_c   1.000
_cell.angle_alpha   90.00
_cell.angle_beta   90.00
_cell.angle_gamma   90.00
#
_symmetry.space_group_name_H-M   'P 1'
#
loop_
_entity.id
_entity.type
_entity.pdbx_description
1 polymer ?
#
loop_
_entity_poly.entity_id
_entity_poly.type
_entity_poly.pdbx_seq_one_letter_code
_entity_poly.pdbx_strand_id
1 'polypeptide(L)'
;MPKTEFDKVKHCTYSCIMAKKCGALESWSVGIAKEIADLLGMGTPDLEDIAANKLGIRLSKKIDHINECLPSCRELYDNGYL
;
A
#
# COMPACT_ATOMS: atom_id res chain seq x y z
N MET A 1 -11.83 12.10 4.32
CA MET A 1 -11.33 10.76 4.68
C MET A 1 -11.33 10.56 6.19
N PRO A 2 -12.02 9.54 6.70
CA PRO A 2 -11.80 8.94 8.01
C PRO A 2 -10.34 8.51 8.20
N LYS A 3 -9.87 8.40 9.45
CA LYS A 3 -8.47 8.04 9.77
C LYS A 3 -8.05 6.69 9.19
N THR A 4 -8.95 5.73 9.12
CA THR A 4 -8.72 4.38 8.59
C THR A 4 -8.49 4.38 7.08
N GLU A 5 -9.29 5.12 6.30
CA GLU A 5 -9.06 5.28 4.86
C GLU A 5 -7.76 6.03 4.56
N PHE A 6 -7.43 7.04 5.36
CA PHE A 6 -6.16 7.76 5.22
C PHE A 6 -4.95 6.85 5.45
N ASP A 7 -5.06 5.88 6.36
CA ASP A 7 -3.99 4.92 6.63
C ASP A 7 -3.83 3.92 5.48
N LYS A 8 -4.94 3.38 4.98
CA LYS A 8 -4.96 2.51 3.78
C LYS A 8 -4.37 3.21 2.54
N VAL A 9 -4.63 4.50 2.35
CA VAL A 9 -4.01 5.30 1.28
C VAL A 9 -2.50 5.34 1.43
N LYS A 10 -1.95 5.47 2.65
CA LYS A 10 -0.49 5.45 2.86
C LYS A 10 0.09 4.08 2.51
N HIS A 11 -0.55 3.01 2.96
CA HIS A 11 -0.16 1.63 2.67
C HIS A 11 -0.12 1.35 1.16
N CYS A 12 -1.19 1.73 0.44
CA CYS A 12 -1.26 1.65 -1.01
C CYS A 12 -0.15 2.49 -1.68
N THR A 13 0.00 3.76 -1.27
CA THR A 13 0.95 4.69 -1.88
C THR A 13 2.39 4.21 -1.70
N TYR A 14 2.78 3.84 -0.47
CA TYR A 14 4.14 3.40 -0.17
C TYR A 14 4.50 2.13 -0.94
N SER A 15 3.61 1.14 -0.94
CA SER A 15 3.81 -0.12 -1.67
C SER A 15 3.91 0.08 -3.19
N CYS A 16 3.14 1.02 -3.74
CA CYS A 16 3.25 1.43 -5.14
C CYS A 16 4.61 2.06 -5.48
N ILE A 17 5.06 3.01 -4.67
CA ILE A 17 6.34 3.70 -4.86
C ILE A 17 7.50 2.70 -4.78
N MET A 18 7.49 1.84 -3.76
CA MET A 18 8.51 0.81 -3.57
C MET A 18 8.52 -0.15 -4.76
N ALA A 19 7.35 -0.58 -5.24
CA ALA A 19 7.29 -1.50 -6.37
C ALA A 19 7.76 -0.85 -7.70
N LYS A 20 7.58 0.46 -7.89
CA LYS A 20 8.16 1.19 -9.05
C LYS A 20 9.68 1.34 -8.95
N LYS A 21 10.23 1.60 -7.75
CA LYS A 21 11.66 1.85 -7.55
C LYS A 21 12.50 0.58 -7.48
N CYS A 22 12.00 -0.42 -6.79
CA CYS A 22 12.72 -1.62 -6.35
C CYS A 22 12.17 -2.89 -7.05
N GLY A 23 11.05 -2.77 -7.77
CA GLY A 23 10.35 -3.93 -8.34
C GLY A 23 9.41 -4.61 -7.32
N ALA A 24 8.55 -5.49 -7.84
CA ALA A 24 7.44 -6.04 -7.06
C ALA A 24 7.88 -6.96 -5.92
N LEU A 25 8.99 -7.70 -6.07
CA LEU A 25 9.50 -8.63 -5.06
C LEU A 25 10.06 -7.91 -3.83
N GLU A 26 10.81 -6.84 -4.06
CA GLU A 26 11.41 -6.01 -2.99
C GLU A 26 10.33 -5.20 -2.25
N SER A 27 9.31 -4.72 -2.96
CA SER A 27 8.15 -4.06 -2.33
C SER A 27 7.31 -5.02 -1.48
N TRP A 28 7.06 -6.24 -1.97
CA TRP A 28 6.29 -7.24 -1.24
C TRP A 28 7.00 -7.72 0.03
N SER A 29 8.33 -7.84 -0.01
CA SER A 29 9.13 -8.24 1.16
C SER A 29 9.18 -7.14 2.23
N VAL A 30 9.24 -5.86 1.87
CA VAL A 30 9.13 -4.76 2.85
C VAL A 30 7.72 -4.69 3.47
N GLY A 31 6.67 -4.86 2.66
CA GLY A 31 5.29 -4.90 3.15
C GLY A 31 5.03 -6.06 4.11
N ILE A 32 5.56 -7.26 3.80
CA ILE A 32 5.48 -8.43 4.69
C ILE A 32 6.34 -8.26 5.93
N ALA A 33 7.54 -7.66 5.82
CA ALA A 33 8.40 -7.46 6.98
C ALA A 33 7.75 -6.55 8.04
N LYS A 34 6.96 -5.56 7.62
CA LYS A 34 6.16 -4.73 8.55
C LYS A 34 5.09 -5.56 9.26
N GLU A 35 4.33 -6.36 8.53
CA GLU A 35 3.27 -7.22 9.11
C GLU A 35 3.85 -8.31 10.03
N ILE A 36 5.03 -8.86 9.70
CA ILE A 36 5.77 -9.78 10.57
C ILE A 36 6.24 -9.06 11.84
N ALA A 37 6.71 -7.81 11.72
CA ALA A 37 7.08 -6.99 12.88
C ALA A 37 5.86 -6.70 13.79
N ASP A 38 4.69 -6.45 13.21
CA ASP A 38 3.45 -6.24 13.96
C ASP A 38 3.01 -7.53 14.67
N LEU A 39 3.10 -8.69 14.01
CA LEU A 39 2.89 -10.02 14.62
C LEU A 39 3.85 -10.33 15.78
N LEU A 40 5.05 -9.75 15.77
CA LEU A 40 6.04 -9.86 16.85
C LEU A 40 5.78 -8.88 18.01
N GLY A 41 4.64 -8.19 18.00
CA GLY A 41 4.16 -7.35 19.11
C GLY A 41 4.44 -5.86 18.93
N MET A 42 4.88 -5.41 17.74
CA MET A 42 5.05 -3.98 17.44
C MET A 42 3.77 -3.30 16.93
N GLY A 43 2.66 -4.04 16.78
CA GLY A 43 1.38 -3.53 16.29
C GLY A 43 0.25 -4.56 16.29
N THR A 44 -0.88 -4.23 15.64
CA THR A 44 -2.00 -5.15 15.39
C THR A 44 -2.00 -5.48 13.89
N PRO A 45 -1.91 -6.76 13.49
CA PRO A 45 -1.99 -7.13 12.08
C PRO A 45 -3.37 -6.74 11.50
N ASP A 46 -3.38 -5.90 10.48
CA ASP A 46 -4.62 -5.45 9.81
C ASP A 46 -4.67 -6.00 8.38
N LEU A 47 -5.59 -6.93 8.15
CA LEU A 47 -5.80 -7.55 6.83
C LEU A 47 -6.20 -6.51 5.76
N GLU A 48 -6.79 -5.39 6.16
CA GLU A 48 -7.15 -4.31 5.24
C GLU A 48 -5.91 -3.53 4.77
N ASP A 49 -4.88 -3.42 5.60
CA ASP A 49 -3.59 -2.81 5.24
C ASP A 49 -2.79 -3.73 4.30
N ILE A 50 -2.87 -5.04 4.50
CA ILE A 50 -2.31 -6.03 3.57
C ILE A 50 -2.99 -5.90 2.19
N ALA A 51 -4.31 -5.75 2.17
CA ALA A 51 -5.05 -5.54 0.93
C ALA A 51 -4.64 -4.22 0.24
N ALA A 52 -4.49 -3.14 1.01
CA ALA A 52 -4.01 -1.85 0.52
C ALA A 52 -2.58 -1.95 -0.07
N ASN A 53 -1.67 -2.65 0.60
CA ASN A 53 -0.31 -2.90 0.11
C ASN A 53 -0.33 -3.65 -1.24
N LYS A 54 -1.14 -4.71 -1.33
CA LYS A 54 -1.31 -5.50 -2.56
C LYS A 54 -1.90 -4.67 -3.70
N LEU A 55 -2.84 -3.78 -3.39
CA LEU A 55 -3.41 -2.84 -4.36
C LEU A 55 -2.33 -1.90 -4.90
N GLY A 56 -1.50 -1.33 -4.02
CA GLY A 56 -0.35 -0.50 -4.39
C GLY A 56 0.63 -1.19 -5.34
N ILE A 57 0.99 -2.44 -5.05
CA ILE A 57 1.90 -3.24 -5.91
C ILE A 57 1.27 -3.57 -7.27
N ARG A 58 -0.06 -3.74 -7.33
CA ARG A 58 -0.76 -3.93 -8.62
C ARG A 58 -0.80 -2.62 -9.40
N LEU A 59 -1.07 -1.51 -8.72
CA LEU A 59 -1.12 -0.18 -9.31
C LEU A 59 0.23 0.22 -9.93
N SER A 60 1.35 -0.11 -9.27
CA SER A 60 2.70 0.19 -9.79
C SER A 60 2.99 -0.42 -11.16
N LYS A 61 2.26 -1.46 -11.56
CA LYS A 61 2.39 -2.09 -12.89
C LYS A 61 1.60 -1.37 -13.98
N LYS A 62 0.65 -0.50 -13.58
CA LYS A 62 -0.28 0.21 -14.48
C LYS A 62 0.08 1.67 -14.69
N ILE A 63 0.80 2.27 -13.74
CA ILE A 63 1.21 3.68 -13.80
C ILE A 63 2.67 3.80 -14.25
N ASP A 64 3.01 4.91 -14.89
CA ASP A 64 4.34 5.12 -15.47
C ASP A 64 5.29 5.79 -14.49
N HIS A 65 4.79 6.73 -13.67
CA HIS A 65 5.58 7.56 -12.78
C HIS A 65 5.18 7.43 -11.31
N ILE A 66 6.16 7.64 -10.43
CA ILE A 66 6.02 7.50 -8.98
C ILE A 66 5.05 8.54 -8.39
N ASN A 67 5.00 9.74 -8.96
CA ASN A 67 4.10 10.81 -8.52
C ASN A 67 2.62 10.50 -8.80
N GLU A 68 2.32 9.48 -9.62
CA GLU A 68 0.96 9.01 -9.87
C GLU A 68 0.44 8.06 -8.76
N CYS A 69 1.33 7.47 -7.95
CA CYS A 69 0.93 6.52 -6.90
C CYS A 69 -0.07 7.12 -5.89
N LEU A 70 0.22 8.31 -5.37
CA LEU A 70 -0.62 8.96 -4.36
C LEU A 70 -2.00 9.38 -4.91
N PRO A 71 -2.11 10.13 -6.03
CA PRO A 71 -3.40 10.52 -6.55
C PRO A 71 -4.24 9.30 -6.97
N SER A 72 -3.64 8.28 -7.58
CA SER A 72 -4.38 7.06 -7.95
C SER A 72 -4.81 6.22 -6.73
N CYS A 73 -3.98 6.09 -5.69
CA CYS A 73 -4.41 5.44 -4.45
C CYS A 73 -5.54 6.23 -3.77
N ARG A 74 -5.46 7.57 -3.72
CA ARG A 74 -6.55 8.40 -3.18
C ARG A 74 -7.84 8.21 -3.95
N GLU A 75 -7.78 8.27 -5.28
CA GLU A 75 -8.94 8.07 -6.15
C GLU A 75 -9.62 6.72 -5.92
N LEU A 76 -8.83 5.64 -5.74
CA LEU A 76 -9.39 4.31 -5.44
C LEU A 76 -10.21 4.33 -4.14
N TYR A 77 -9.69 4.96 -3.08
CA TYR A 77 -10.39 5.02 -1.78
C TYR A 77 -11.50 6.09 -1.74
N ASP A 78 -11.38 7.19 -2.47
CA ASP A 78 -12.43 8.22 -2.59
C ASP A 78 -13.63 7.72 -3.41
N ASN A 79 -13.42 6.85 -4.41
CA ASN A 79 -14.47 6.24 -5.23
C ASN A 79 -15.11 4.99 -4.60
N GLY A 80 -14.81 4.69 -3.33
CA GLY A 80 -15.49 3.62 -2.59
C GLY A 80 -14.99 2.20 -2.87
N TYR A 81 -13.68 1.99 -3.07
CA TYR A 81 -13.11 0.67 -2.85
C TYR A 81 -13.30 0.28 -1.37
N LEU A 82 -14.41 -0.43 -1.11
CA LEU A 82 -14.71 -1.20 0.10
C LEU A 82 -13.94 -2.52 0.04
#